data_AF-A0ABD1H9D7-F1
#
_entry.id   AF-A0ABD1H9D7-F1
#
_cell.length_a   1.000
_cell.length_b   1.000
_cell.length_c   1.000
_cell.angle_alpha   90.00
_cell.angle_beta   90.00
_cell.angle_gamma   90.00
#
_symmetry.space_group_name_H-M   'P 1'
#
loop_
_entity.id
_entity.type
_entity.pdbx_description
1 polymer ?
#
loop_
_entity_poly.entity_id
_entity_poly.type
_entity_poly.pdbx_seq_one_letter_code
_entity_poly.pdbx_strand_id
1 'polypeptide(L)'
;MAEESNKALLLSVHCPSARLPDHLLIKIFIRVPIVEWGQLASVNKYWADMFRQDCLWHAALIRCFPLAGNGERWPGPIPRGMSKRRLIALCMSKCIFPLGDELSEIVGHTYLFLKEQLEISTLPPSPGILHGTIIDQFIACGKSRDRAHDLASVIWLVVIENLDENHQTFLLLKRLALEDDVFLPYPYSRSFKKFQPIPATWLGY
;
A
#
# COMPACT_ATOMS: atom_id res chain seq x y z
N MET A 1 23.19 -36.93 47.20
CA MET A 1 21.90 -37.45 46.65
C MET A 1 20.89 -36.37 46.27
N ALA A 2 21.09 -35.08 46.59
CA ALA A 2 20.18 -34.00 46.14
C ALA A 2 20.51 -33.43 44.74
N GLU A 3 21.69 -33.74 44.20
CA GLU A 3 22.21 -33.13 42.97
C GLU A 3 21.81 -33.88 41.69
N GLU A 4 21.44 -35.16 41.81
CA GLU A 4 20.95 -35.99 40.70
C GLU A 4 19.44 -35.78 40.44
N SER A 5 18.67 -35.39 41.46
CA SER A 5 17.24 -35.09 41.32
C SER A 5 17.00 -33.78 40.54
N ASN A 6 17.89 -32.79 40.69
CA ASN A 6 17.84 -31.55 39.91
C ASN A 6 18.26 -31.74 38.44
N LYS A 7 19.15 -32.71 38.16
CA LYS A 7 19.49 -33.08 36.77
C LYS A 7 18.34 -33.83 36.09
N ALA A 8 17.60 -34.67 36.82
CA ALA A 8 16.41 -35.34 36.29
C ALA A 8 15.25 -34.35 35.99
N LEU A 9 15.11 -33.28 36.77
CA LEU A 9 14.11 -32.23 36.51
C LEU A 9 14.49 -31.34 35.32
N LEU A 10 15.78 -31.12 35.08
CA LEU A 10 16.28 -30.35 33.93
C LEU A 10 16.28 -31.15 32.61
N LEU A 11 16.18 -32.48 32.68
CA LEU A 11 16.11 -33.35 31.51
C LEU A 11 14.67 -33.64 31.04
N SER A 12 13.64 -33.12 31.73
CA SER A 12 12.23 -33.34 31.37
C SER A 12 11.53 -32.15 30.69
N VAL A 13 12.25 -31.12 30.23
CA VAL A 13 11.67 -30.01 29.44
C VAL A 13 12.26 -29.97 28.04
N HIS A 14 12.43 -31.14 27.42
CA HIS A 14 12.39 -31.24 25.97
C HIS A 14 10.94 -31.50 25.53
N CYS A 15 10.07 -30.51 25.76
CA CYS A 15 8.91 -30.38 24.91
C CYS A 15 9.45 -29.97 23.53
N PRO A 16 9.22 -30.70 22.43
CA PRO A 16 9.49 -30.16 21.11
C PRO A 16 8.70 -28.85 21.06
N SER A 17 9.44 -27.74 21.02
CA SER A 17 8.99 -26.36 21.21
C SER A 17 7.51 -26.22 20.90
N ALA A 18 6.68 -25.94 21.91
CA ALA A 18 5.28 -25.60 21.72
C ALA A 18 5.23 -24.36 20.80
N ARG A 19 5.20 -24.60 19.50
CA ARG A 19 5.24 -23.56 18.49
C ARG A 19 3.89 -22.89 18.56
N LEU A 20 3.91 -21.60 18.80
CA LEU A 20 2.69 -20.82 18.85
C LEU A 20 1.92 -21.01 17.53
N PRO A 21 0.63 -21.35 17.56
CA PRO A 21 -0.18 -21.48 16.34
C PRO A 21 -0.13 -20.22 15.46
N ASP A 22 -0.18 -20.41 14.14
CA ASP A 22 -0.08 -19.33 13.12
C ASP A 22 -1.00 -18.15 13.42
N HIS A 23 -2.26 -18.40 13.78
CA HIS A 23 -3.23 -17.34 14.07
C HIS A 23 -2.82 -16.46 15.28
N LEU A 24 -2.11 -17.02 16.26
CA LEU A 24 -1.59 -16.26 17.39
C LEU A 24 -0.32 -15.50 17.00
N LEU A 25 0.56 -16.10 16.19
CA LEU A 25 1.73 -15.42 15.64
C LEU A 25 1.31 -14.21 14.80
N ILE A 26 0.33 -14.36 13.91
CA ILE A 26 -0.25 -13.27 13.13
C ILE A 26 -0.77 -12.18 14.07
N LYS A 27 -1.54 -12.52 15.13
CA LYS A 27 -2.02 -11.54 16.12
C LYS A 27 -0.90 -10.81 16.85
N ILE A 28 0.27 -11.42 17.03
CA ILE A 28 1.45 -10.76 17.60
C ILE A 28 2.07 -9.83 16.56
N PHE A 29 2.33 -10.34 15.34
CA PHE A 29 2.99 -9.59 14.27
C PHE A 29 2.22 -8.33 13.88
N ILE A 30 0.89 -8.40 13.77
CA ILE A 30 0.07 -7.23 13.41
C ILE A 30 -0.01 -6.14 14.50
N ARG A 31 0.55 -6.39 15.70
CA ARG A 31 0.71 -5.35 16.74
C ARG A 31 2.03 -4.59 16.62
N VAL A 32 3.01 -5.16 15.94
CA VAL A 32 4.29 -4.50 15.66
C VAL A 32 4.06 -3.41 14.61
N PRO A 33 4.69 -2.22 14.73
CA PRO A 33 4.61 -1.20 13.70
C PRO A 33 4.99 -1.75 12.32
N ILE A 34 4.18 -1.40 11.33
CA ILE A 34 4.34 -1.82 9.92
C ILE A 34 5.78 -1.61 9.43
N VAL A 35 6.43 -0.50 9.80
CA VAL A 35 7.82 -0.16 9.45
C VAL A 35 8.87 -1.21 9.88
N GLU A 36 8.60 -2.01 10.91
CA GLU A 36 9.51 -3.05 11.42
C GLU A 36 9.26 -4.43 10.78
N TRP A 37 8.22 -4.57 9.96
CA TRP A 37 7.82 -5.87 9.42
C TRP A 37 8.85 -6.49 8.49
N GLY A 38 9.66 -5.68 7.80
CA GLY A 38 10.79 -6.19 7.02
C GLY A 38 11.83 -6.91 7.88
N GLN A 39 12.14 -6.36 9.07
CA GLN A 39 13.03 -7.00 10.03
C GLN A 39 12.39 -8.26 10.60
N LEU A 40 11.11 -8.20 10.95
CA LEU A 40 10.38 -9.34 11.49
C LEU A 40 10.30 -10.50 10.48
N ALA A 41 10.01 -10.21 9.22
CA ALA A 41 10.01 -11.19 8.14
C ALA A 41 11.38 -11.85 7.93
N SER A 42 12.48 -11.14 8.23
CA SER A 42 13.85 -11.64 8.02
C SER A 42 14.37 -12.58 9.12
N VAL A 43 13.66 -12.71 10.26
CA VAL A 43 14.12 -13.49 11.41
C VAL A 43 14.33 -14.97 11.08
N ASN A 44 13.41 -15.58 10.34
CA ASN A 44 13.54 -16.94 9.85
C ASN A 44 12.64 -17.18 8.63
N LYS A 45 12.91 -18.26 7.89
CA LYS A 45 12.16 -18.62 6.67
C LYS A 45 10.66 -18.75 6.91
N TYR A 46 10.24 -19.33 8.02
CA TYR A 46 8.82 -19.52 8.30
C TYR A 46 8.09 -18.20 8.55
N TRP A 47 8.72 -17.23 9.23
CA TRP A 47 8.14 -15.89 9.39
C TRP A 47 8.07 -15.20 8.03
N ALA A 48 9.13 -15.27 7.23
CA ALA A 48 9.12 -14.77 5.86
C ALA A 48 7.95 -15.33 5.04
N ASP A 49 7.72 -16.65 5.13
CA ASP A 49 6.61 -17.32 4.43
C ASP A 49 5.24 -16.82 4.93
N MET A 50 5.10 -16.55 6.23
CA MET A 50 3.87 -15.98 6.81
C MET A 50 3.60 -14.56 6.29
N PHE A 51 4.63 -13.73 6.13
CA PHE A 51 4.51 -12.39 5.55
C PHE A 51 4.20 -12.39 4.05
N ARG A 52 4.32 -13.52 3.35
CA ARG A 52 3.86 -13.68 1.95
C ARG A 52 2.38 -14.05 1.86
N GLN A 53 1.77 -14.55 2.93
CA GLN A 53 0.40 -15.04 2.92
C GLN A 53 -0.60 -13.89 3.10
N ASP A 54 -1.69 -13.92 2.34
CA ASP A 54 -2.73 -12.89 2.42
C ASP A 54 -3.42 -12.84 3.79
N CYS A 55 -3.49 -13.96 4.51
CA CYS A 55 -4.15 -14.03 5.82
C CYS A 55 -3.54 -13.07 6.86
N LEU A 56 -2.22 -12.86 6.83
CA LEU A 56 -1.53 -11.91 7.70
C LEU A 56 -1.92 -10.47 7.32
N TRP A 57 -1.86 -10.15 6.03
CA TRP A 57 -2.21 -8.82 5.51
C TRP A 57 -3.69 -8.51 5.69
N HIS A 58 -4.56 -9.51 5.56
CA HIS A 58 -5.99 -9.40 5.82
C HIS A 58 -6.26 -9.11 7.29
N ALA A 59 -5.62 -9.84 8.21
CA ALA A 59 -5.73 -9.57 9.64
C ALA A 59 -5.27 -8.15 10.00
N ALA A 60 -4.21 -7.67 9.36
CA ALA A 60 -3.73 -6.31 9.53
C ALA A 60 -4.67 -5.24 8.95
N LEU A 61 -5.22 -5.50 7.78
CA LEU A 61 -6.22 -4.66 7.13
C LEU A 61 -7.44 -4.46 8.03
N ILE A 62 -8.04 -5.55 8.52
CA ILE A 62 -9.21 -5.49 9.42
C ILE A 62 -8.86 -4.80 10.74
N ARG A 63 -7.64 -5.00 11.27
CA ARG A 63 -7.19 -4.32 12.48
C ARG A 63 -7.07 -2.80 12.30
N CYS A 64 -6.47 -2.35 11.20
CA CYS A 64 -6.22 -0.93 10.95
C CYS A 64 -7.44 -0.19 10.38
N PHE A 65 -8.29 -0.92 9.66
CA PHE A 65 -9.47 -0.42 8.96
C PHE A 65 -10.63 -1.42 9.09
N PRO A 66 -11.30 -1.48 10.25
CA PRO A 66 -12.36 -2.47 10.50
C PRO A 66 -13.50 -2.44 9.49
N LEU A 67 -13.80 -1.26 8.94
CA LEU A 67 -14.84 -1.07 7.92
C LEU A 67 -14.42 -1.53 6.52
N ALA A 68 -13.13 -1.70 6.25
CA ALA A 68 -12.64 -2.16 4.95
C ALA A 68 -13.01 -3.62 4.65
N GLY A 69 -13.38 -4.42 5.67
CA GLY A 69 -13.81 -5.80 5.48
C GLY A 69 -15.13 -5.94 4.73
N ASN A 70 -15.97 -4.90 4.73
CA ASN A 70 -17.37 -4.99 4.27
C ASN A 70 -17.64 -4.24 2.96
N GLY A 71 -16.67 -3.51 2.42
CA GLY A 71 -16.87 -2.75 1.17
C GLY A 71 -17.01 -3.68 -0.02
N GLU A 72 -17.98 -3.43 -0.89
CA GLU A 72 -18.14 -4.16 -2.15
C GLU A 72 -16.94 -3.88 -3.09
N ARG A 73 -16.79 -4.70 -4.13
CA ARG A 73 -15.80 -4.43 -5.17
C ARG A 73 -16.31 -3.26 -6.01
N TRP A 74 -15.55 -2.16 -6.09
CA TRP A 74 -15.91 -1.05 -6.96
C TRP A 74 -15.77 -1.43 -8.45
N PRO A 75 -16.60 -0.84 -9.33
CA PRO A 75 -16.50 -1.01 -10.77
C PRO A 75 -15.33 -0.20 -11.35
N GLY A 76 -14.98 -0.44 -12.62
CA GLY A 76 -13.98 0.35 -13.35
C GLY A 76 -12.65 -0.38 -13.63
N PRO A 77 -11.71 0.29 -14.33
CA PRO A 77 -10.48 -0.31 -14.85
C PRO A 77 -9.41 -0.63 -13.78
N ILE A 78 -9.43 0.02 -12.61
CA ILE A 78 -8.41 -0.12 -11.57
C ILE A 78 -8.83 -1.21 -10.56
N PRO A 79 -8.13 -2.35 -10.49
CA PRO A 79 -8.49 -3.44 -9.62
C PRO A 79 -8.11 -3.19 -8.15
N ARG A 80 -8.96 -3.69 -7.26
CA ARG A 80 -8.78 -3.67 -5.80
C ARG A 80 -7.58 -4.51 -5.30
N GLY A 81 -7.24 -5.59 -6.00
CA GLY A 81 -6.14 -6.47 -5.60
C GLY A 81 -6.33 -7.16 -4.24
N MET A 82 -5.23 -7.73 -3.72
CA MET A 82 -5.18 -8.51 -2.48
C MET A 82 -5.03 -7.64 -1.22
N SER A 83 -5.15 -8.23 -0.03
CA SER A 83 -5.20 -7.51 1.25
C SER A 83 -3.98 -6.63 1.50
N LYS A 84 -2.78 -7.04 1.05
CA LYS A 84 -1.56 -6.21 1.11
C LYS A 84 -1.74 -4.90 0.34
N ARG A 85 -2.18 -4.97 -0.92
CA ARG A 85 -2.41 -3.78 -1.78
C ARG A 85 -3.45 -2.87 -1.15
N ARG A 86 -4.55 -3.44 -0.65
CA ARG A 86 -5.64 -2.70 -0.01
C ARG A 86 -5.19 -1.97 1.25
N LEU A 87 -4.38 -2.62 2.10
CA LEU A 87 -3.82 -1.98 3.29
C LEU A 87 -2.95 -0.79 2.91
N ILE A 88 -2.05 -0.95 1.92
CA ILE A 88 -1.19 0.13 1.44
C ILE A 88 -2.05 1.27 0.84
N ALA A 89 -3.05 0.95 0.03
CA ALA A 89 -3.95 1.93 -0.56
C ALA A 89 -4.66 2.76 0.51
N LEU A 90 -5.24 2.12 1.53
CA LEU A 90 -5.91 2.84 2.62
C LEU A 90 -4.95 3.70 3.46
N CYS A 91 -3.72 3.24 3.68
CA CYS A 91 -2.68 4.04 4.31
C CYS A 91 -2.34 5.28 3.46
N MET A 92 -2.13 5.12 2.15
CA MET A 92 -1.89 6.24 1.23
C MET A 92 -3.07 7.18 1.15
N SER A 93 -4.29 6.65 1.17
CA SER A 93 -5.47 7.48 1.13
C SER A 93 -5.60 8.39 2.33
N LYS A 94 -5.32 7.90 3.55
CA LYS A 94 -5.29 8.74 4.75
C LYS A 94 -4.28 9.88 4.64
N CYS A 95 -3.17 9.64 3.94
CA CYS A 95 -2.20 10.67 3.62
C CYS A 95 -2.81 11.71 2.66
N ILE A 96 -3.35 11.27 1.53
CA ILE A 96 -3.83 12.17 0.46
C ILE A 96 -5.10 12.93 0.89
N PHE A 97 -6.07 12.23 1.49
CA PHE A 97 -7.34 12.78 1.99
C PHE A 97 -7.66 12.19 3.38
N PRO A 98 -7.58 12.98 4.46
CA PRO A 98 -7.88 12.49 5.81
C PRO A 98 -9.38 12.23 6.09
N LEU A 99 -10.24 12.08 5.08
CA LEU A 99 -11.70 11.93 5.23
C LEU A 99 -12.15 10.48 4.94
N GLY A 100 -12.82 9.88 5.94
CA GLY A 100 -13.13 8.44 6.03
C GLY A 100 -14.38 7.98 5.30
N ASP A 101 -14.35 7.98 3.97
CA ASP A 101 -15.36 7.36 3.11
C ASP A 101 -14.78 6.13 2.38
N GLU A 102 -15.60 5.22 1.83
CA GLU A 102 -15.16 4.07 1.00
C GLU A 102 -14.30 4.53 -0.20
N LEU A 103 -14.59 5.74 -0.68
CA LEU A 103 -13.80 6.42 -1.69
C LEU A 103 -12.35 6.68 -1.30
N SER A 104 -12.04 6.65 0.00
CA SER A 104 -10.66 6.69 0.45
C SER A 104 -9.89 5.49 -0.11
N GLU A 105 -10.43 4.27 -0.07
CA GLU A 105 -9.71 3.07 -0.57
C GLU A 105 -9.36 3.24 -2.06
N ILE A 106 -10.34 3.61 -2.90
CA ILE A 106 -10.11 3.78 -4.34
C ILE A 106 -9.13 4.91 -4.65
N VAL A 107 -9.15 6.04 -3.93
CA VAL A 107 -8.13 7.08 -4.12
C VAL A 107 -6.72 6.53 -3.89
N GLY A 108 -6.55 5.73 -2.84
CA GLY A 108 -5.29 5.04 -2.57
C GLY A 108 -4.89 4.08 -3.69
N HIS A 109 -5.83 3.33 -4.25
CA HIS A 109 -5.57 2.44 -5.38
C HIS A 109 -5.22 3.18 -6.66
N THR A 110 -5.86 4.31 -6.93
CA THR A 110 -5.57 5.17 -8.07
C THR A 110 -4.17 5.78 -7.94
N TYR A 111 -3.78 6.21 -6.73
CA TYR A 111 -2.41 6.65 -6.45
C TYR A 111 -1.39 5.55 -6.73
N LEU A 112 -1.60 4.33 -6.19
CA LEU A 112 -0.70 3.20 -6.41
C LEU A 112 -0.61 2.82 -7.88
N PHE A 113 -1.75 2.75 -8.57
CA PHE A 113 -1.81 2.48 -10.00
C PHE A 113 -0.98 3.48 -10.79
N LEU A 114 -1.19 4.78 -10.58
CA LEU A 114 -0.46 5.80 -11.31
C LEU A 114 1.05 5.74 -11.01
N LYS A 115 1.43 5.61 -9.73
CA LYS A 115 2.83 5.46 -9.32
C LYS A 115 3.50 4.26 -10.00
N GLU A 116 2.84 3.10 -9.99
CA GLU A 116 3.32 1.88 -10.65
C GLU A 116 3.49 2.05 -12.16
N GLN A 117 2.53 2.71 -12.83
CA GLN A 117 2.64 2.95 -14.27
C GLN A 117 3.82 3.86 -14.62
N LEU A 118 4.14 4.82 -13.77
CA LEU A 118 5.23 5.76 -13.97
C LEU A 118 6.61 5.18 -13.62
N GLU A 119 6.71 4.34 -12.59
CA GLU A 119 7.99 3.80 -12.10
C GLU A 119 8.39 2.46 -12.73
N ILE A 120 7.43 1.57 -13.01
CA ILE A 120 7.71 0.19 -13.42
C ILE A 120 7.76 0.06 -14.94
N SER A 121 6.98 0.87 -15.66
CA SER A 121 6.89 0.70 -17.11
C SER A 121 8.11 1.28 -17.81
N THR A 122 8.86 0.43 -18.53
CA THR A 122 9.93 0.85 -19.44
C THR A 122 9.40 1.71 -20.61
N LEU A 123 8.09 1.62 -20.89
CA LEU A 123 7.37 2.46 -21.82
C LEU A 123 5.99 2.80 -21.22
N PRO A 124 5.89 3.80 -20.32
CA PRO A 124 4.62 4.12 -19.69
C PRO A 124 3.59 4.51 -20.77
N PRO A 125 2.32 4.12 -20.60
CA PRO A 125 1.23 4.62 -21.44
C PRO A 125 1.29 6.15 -21.50
N SER A 126 0.76 6.74 -22.57
CA SER A 126 0.73 8.20 -22.63
C SER A 126 -0.01 8.75 -21.40
N PRO A 127 0.44 9.86 -20.82
CA PRO A 127 -0.14 10.42 -19.62
C PRO A 127 -1.61 10.79 -19.83
N GLY A 128 -2.03 11.13 -21.06
CA GLY A 128 -3.44 11.29 -21.43
C GLY A 128 -4.27 10.02 -21.25
N ILE A 129 -3.74 8.84 -21.61
CA ILE A 129 -4.40 7.54 -21.35
C ILE A 129 -4.49 7.27 -19.85
N LEU A 130 -3.41 7.55 -19.11
CA LEU A 130 -3.39 7.38 -17.65
C LEU A 130 -4.41 8.31 -16.98
N HIS A 131 -4.47 9.58 -17.38
CA HIS A 131 -5.43 10.56 -16.87
C HIS A 131 -6.88 10.15 -17.19
N GLY A 132 -7.16 9.74 -18.42
CA GLY A 132 -8.47 9.22 -18.82
C GLY A 132 -8.90 8.01 -18.00
N THR A 133 -7.99 7.04 -17.81
CA THR A 133 -8.25 5.84 -16.99
C THR A 133 -8.62 6.20 -15.54
N ILE A 134 -7.94 7.19 -14.97
CA ILE A 134 -8.22 7.66 -13.61
C ILE A 134 -9.60 8.34 -13.53
N ILE A 135 -9.94 9.17 -14.51
CA ILE A 135 -11.27 9.81 -14.58
C ILE A 135 -12.35 8.74 -14.70
N ASP A 136 -12.20 7.82 -15.65
CA ASP A 136 -13.17 6.75 -15.89
C ASP A 136 -13.39 5.89 -14.65
N GLN A 137 -12.32 5.64 -13.89
CA GLN A 137 -12.41 4.95 -12.60
C GLN A 137 -13.30 5.67 -11.60
N PHE A 138 -13.12 6.99 -11.43
CA PHE A 138 -13.95 7.75 -10.49
C PHE A 138 -15.38 7.93 -10.95
N ILE A 139 -15.61 8.11 -12.25
CA ILE A 139 -16.96 8.17 -12.83
C ILE A 139 -17.69 6.83 -12.65
N ALA A 140 -17.02 5.70 -12.90
CA ALA A 140 -17.57 4.37 -12.66
C ALA A 140 -17.97 4.17 -11.18
N CYS A 141 -17.20 4.76 -10.25
CA CYS A 141 -17.52 4.79 -8.82
C CYS A 141 -18.59 5.84 -8.43
N GLY A 142 -19.33 6.38 -9.40
CA GLY A 142 -20.45 7.30 -9.17
C GLY A 142 -20.06 8.77 -8.94
N LYS A 143 -18.84 9.19 -9.27
CA LYS A 143 -18.46 10.62 -9.20
C LYS A 143 -18.91 11.39 -10.42
N SER A 144 -19.35 12.62 -10.17
CA SER A 144 -19.50 13.62 -11.24
C SER A 144 -18.17 13.82 -11.95
N ARG A 145 -18.24 14.17 -13.24
CA ARG A 145 -17.07 14.47 -14.06
C ARG A 145 -16.12 15.48 -13.41
N ASP A 146 -16.64 16.60 -12.90
CA ASP A 146 -15.82 17.65 -12.27
C ASP A 146 -15.05 17.11 -11.06
N ARG A 147 -15.75 16.39 -10.18
CA ARG A 147 -15.11 15.74 -9.01
C ARG A 147 -14.07 14.69 -9.41
N ALA A 148 -14.29 13.94 -10.48
CA ALA A 148 -13.33 12.96 -10.98
C ALA A 148 -12.05 13.66 -11.47
N HIS A 149 -12.19 14.78 -12.18
CA HIS A 149 -11.07 15.62 -12.60
C HIS A 149 -10.31 16.23 -11.41
N ASP A 150 -11.01 16.77 -10.41
CA ASP A 150 -10.37 17.30 -9.19
C ASP A 150 -9.53 16.23 -8.47
N LEU A 151 -10.10 15.04 -8.28
CA LEU A 151 -9.41 13.93 -7.64
C LEU A 151 -8.21 13.45 -8.47
N ALA A 152 -8.36 13.36 -9.80
CA ALA A 152 -7.27 12.99 -10.69
C ALA A 152 -6.10 13.98 -10.58
N SER A 153 -6.37 15.28 -10.60
CA SER A 153 -5.34 16.33 -10.46
C SER A 153 -4.60 16.23 -9.13
N VAL A 154 -5.32 16.06 -8.02
CA VAL A 154 -4.69 15.89 -6.70
C VAL A 154 -3.78 14.65 -6.69
N ILE A 155 -4.24 13.53 -7.23
CA ILE A 155 -3.47 12.29 -7.26
C ILE A 155 -2.21 12.44 -8.11
N TRP A 156 -2.31 13.08 -9.29
CA TRP A 156 -1.15 13.37 -10.13
C TRP A 156 -0.07 14.16 -9.39
N LEU A 157 -0.46 15.22 -8.68
CA LEU A 157 0.47 16.03 -7.90
C LEU A 157 1.16 15.20 -6.82
N VAL A 158 0.38 14.48 -6.01
CA VAL A 158 0.94 13.67 -4.92
C VAL A 158 1.85 12.58 -5.49
N VAL A 159 1.49 11.91 -6.59
CA VAL A 159 2.37 10.91 -7.19
C VAL A 159 3.68 11.55 -7.64
N ILE A 160 3.63 12.66 -8.39
CA ILE A 160 4.84 13.36 -8.86
C ILE A 160 5.73 13.77 -7.69
N GLU A 161 5.16 14.28 -6.59
CA GLU A 161 5.90 14.65 -5.38
C GLU A 161 6.56 13.46 -4.66
N ASN A 162 6.10 12.23 -4.91
CA ASN A 162 6.54 11.01 -4.21
C ASN A 162 7.22 9.99 -5.14
N LEU A 163 7.59 10.39 -6.36
CA LEU A 163 8.47 9.62 -7.23
C LEU A 163 9.90 9.63 -6.67
N ASP A 164 10.62 8.52 -6.86
CA ASP A 164 12.01 8.41 -6.42
C ASP A 164 12.91 9.45 -7.12
N GLU A 165 13.85 10.05 -6.39
CA GLU A 165 14.80 11.03 -6.94
C GLU A 165 15.94 10.32 -7.69
N ASN A 166 15.68 9.90 -8.93
CA ASN A 166 16.67 9.23 -9.79
C ASN A 166 16.63 9.74 -11.24
N HIS A 167 17.59 9.28 -12.06
CA HIS A 167 17.69 9.73 -13.46
C HIS A 167 16.48 9.33 -14.32
N GLN A 168 15.85 8.19 -14.03
CA GLN A 168 14.66 7.75 -14.76
C GLN A 168 13.48 8.70 -14.47
N THR A 169 13.31 9.10 -13.21
CA THR A 169 12.31 10.11 -12.81
C THR A 169 12.57 11.45 -13.50
N PHE A 170 13.83 11.89 -13.63
CA PHE A 170 14.15 13.11 -14.39
C PHE A 170 13.68 13.01 -15.86
N LEU A 171 13.96 11.90 -16.54
CA LEU A 171 13.53 11.70 -17.93
C LEU A 171 12.01 11.65 -18.05
N LEU A 172 11.33 11.01 -17.10
CA LEU A 172 9.88 10.96 -17.04
C LEU A 172 9.28 12.36 -16.87
N LEU A 173 9.75 13.13 -15.88
CA LEU A 173 9.27 14.49 -15.62
C LEU A 173 9.51 15.41 -16.82
N LYS A 174 10.66 15.28 -17.49
CA LYS A 174 10.95 15.99 -18.74
C LYS A 174 9.93 15.64 -19.83
N ARG A 175 9.58 14.36 -19.97
CA ARG A 175 8.56 13.91 -20.93
C ARG A 175 7.18 14.48 -20.58
N LEU A 176 6.76 14.39 -19.32
CA LEU A 176 5.49 14.93 -18.85
C LEU A 176 5.36 16.44 -19.10
N ALA A 177 6.46 17.19 -18.94
CA ALA A 177 6.47 18.63 -19.20
C ALA A 177 6.42 19.01 -20.70
N LEU A 178 6.77 18.09 -21.60
CA LEU A 178 6.69 18.30 -23.05
C LEU A 178 5.33 17.93 -23.62
N GLU A 179 4.57 17.06 -22.93
CA GLU A 179 3.23 16.64 -23.34
C GLU A 179 2.21 17.63 -22.73
N ASP A 180 1.92 18.72 -23.46
CA ASP A 180 1.11 19.89 -23.07
C ASP A 180 -0.39 19.60 -22.77
N ASP A 181 -0.82 18.33 -22.87
CA ASP A 181 -2.23 17.93 -22.97
C ASP A 181 -2.77 17.21 -21.72
N VAL A 182 -1.99 17.18 -20.63
CA VAL A 182 -2.22 16.24 -19.51
C VAL A 182 -2.70 16.94 -18.24
N PHE A 183 -2.26 18.18 -18.02
CA PHE A 183 -2.55 18.92 -16.79
C PHE A 183 -3.68 19.91 -17.03
N LEU A 184 -4.76 19.76 -16.26
CA LEU A 184 -5.85 20.72 -16.24
C LEU A 184 -5.36 22.11 -15.85
N PRO A 185 -6.01 23.19 -16.34
CA PRO A 185 -5.62 24.54 -16.02
C PRO A 185 -5.71 24.80 -14.51
N TYR A 186 -4.67 25.47 -14.01
CA TYR A 186 -4.56 26.14 -12.72
C TYR A 186 -5.92 26.68 -12.21
N PRO A 187 -6.27 26.52 -10.90
CA PRO A 187 -5.37 26.64 -9.75
C PRO A 187 -5.16 25.36 -8.95
N TYR A 188 -3.88 25.01 -8.74
CA TYR A 188 -3.40 24.05 -7.73
C TYR A 188 -3.61 24.61 -6.32
N SER A 189 -4.86 24.78 -5.92
CA SER A 189 -5.23 25.37 -4.65
C SER A 189 -5.25 24.30 -3.56
N ARG A 190 -4.06 23.78 -3.20
CA ARG A 190 -3.74 23.18 -1.88
C ARG A 190 -2.26 22.82 -1.83
N SER A 191 -1.54 23.40 -0.86
CA SER A 191 -0.21 22.95 -0.47
C SER A 191 -0.32 21.60 0.23
N PHE A 192 0.12 20.53 -0.44
CA PHE A 192 0.23 19.22 0.20
C PHE A 192 1.52 19.17 1.02
N LYS A 193 1.42 18.65 2.25
CA LYS A 193 2.60 18.34 3.05
C LYS A 193 3.34 17.19 2.34
N LYS A 194 4.64 17.37 2.09
CA LYS A 194 5.52 16.29 1.63
C LYS A 194 5.31 15.05 2.52
N PHE A 195 4.84 13.97 1.93
CA PHE A 195 4.71 12.69 2.63
C PHE A 195 6.07 12.02 2.76
N GLN A 196 6.29 11.31 3.86
CA GLN A 196 7.49 10.50 4.01
C GLN A 196 7.44 9.36 2.98
N PRO A 197 8.56 9.08 2.29
CA PRO A 197 8.60 8.04 1.27
C PRO A 197 8.25 6.69 1.89
N ILE A 198 7.42 5.91 1.19
CA ILE A 198 7.25 4.49 1.48
C ILE A 198 8.62 3.83 1.24
N PRO A 199 9.20 3.11 2.21
CA PRO A 199 10.50 2.47 1.99
C PRO A 199 10.46 1.55 0.76
N ALA A 200 11.52 1.50 -0.03
CA ALA A 200 11.60 0.63 -1.22
C ALA A 200 11.40 -0.87 -0.87
N THR A 201 11.62 -1.26 0.38
CA THR A 201 11.38 -2.60 0.92
C THR A 201 9.90 -3.04 0.90
N TRP A 202 8.97 -2.12 0.61
CA TRP A 202 7.53 -2.41 0.52
C TRP A 202 7.09 -2.93 -0.85
N LEU A 203 7.83 -2.58 -1.92
CA LEU A 203 7.46 -2.85 -3.31
C LEU A 203 7.98 -4.18 -3.88
N GLY A 204 8.84 -4.91 -3.16
CA GLY A 204 9.19 -6.30 -3.48
C GLY A 204 9.61 -6.51 -4.94
N TYR A 205 10.82 -6.07 -5.28
CA TYR A 205 11.65 -6.78 -6.25
C TYR A 205 12.48 -7.84 -5.51
#